data_AF-A0A154QER9-F1
#
_entry.id   AF-A0A154QER9-F1
#
_cell.length_a   1.000
_cell.length_b   1.000
_cell.length_c   1.000
_cell.angle_alpha   90.00
_cell.angle_beta   90.00
_cell.angle_gamma   90.00
#
_symmetry.space_group_name_H-M   'P 1'
#
loop_
_entity.id
_entity.type
_entity.pdbx_description
1 polymer ?
#
loop_
_entity_poly.entity_id
_entity_poly.type
_entity_poly.pdbx_seq_one_letter_code
_entity_poly.pdbx_strand_id
1 'polypeptide(L)'
;MLHPASFVVQPWRAQQSVTAARFVFGPYPVDADMSRLKAHGVTTIISLLNPSLPYESVLLDQEKARAEQLGIRVLNFPMGSILGQRFGADYERNSRAAAEAAIAADGTVYIHCYLGLHRARSVRDYLEQHAGQVDTRQFDGSIGHNRTPRQLANERAQGLFEQDDYEGALRELGSVQPMDYAAYVLTGWIQLRRNDNMLARDQFRQATGMADVKADSWNGLGFALLRLDDLDGAGSAFGQALKLAPQDNDAMQGMAQTLYRQNKPAQARALLEQLHAANPDNPEVNQLLERLKQQADASL
;
A
#
# COMPACT_ATOMS: atom_id res chain seq x y z
N MET A 1 56.19 3.17 28.62
CA MET A 1 55.54 3.97 27.56
C MET A 1 54.79 3.04 26.59
N LEU A 2 53.64 2.52 27.00
CA LEU A 2 52.69 1.89 26.07
C LEU A 2 51.68 2.98 25.70
N HIS A 3 52.15 3.98 24.94
CA HIS A 3 51.28 5.04 24.46
C HIS A 3 50.54 4.52 23.21
N PRO A 4 49.20 4.67 23.13
CA PRO A 4 48.40 4.11 22.03
C PRO A 4 48.74 4.67 20.63
N ALA A 5 49.56 5.73 20.57
CA ALA A 5 50.06 6.31 19.32
C ALA A 5 51.48 5.83 18.92
N SER A 6 52.08 4.87 19.63
CA SER A 6 53.42 4.40 19.29
C SER A 6 53.42 3.52 18.03
N PHE A 7 54.47 3.68 17.21
CA PHE A 7 54.70 2.92 15.97
C PHE A 7 54.67 1.39 16.19
N VAL A 8 55.04 0.92 17.39
CA VAL A 8 55.05 -0.51 17.74
C VAL A 8 53.64 -1.10 17.86
N VAL A 9 52.63 -0.27 18.14
CA VAL A 9 51.24 -0.70 18.45
C VAL A 9 50.31 -0.57 17.23
N GLN A 10 50.68 0.20 16.21
CA GLN A 10 49.84 0.42 15.02
C GLN A 10 49.57 -0.82 14.16
N PRO A 11 50.52 -1.75 13.92
CA PRO A 11 50.25 -2.95 13.11
C PRO A 11 49.26 -3.94 13.76
N TRP A 12 49.02 -3.80 15.07
CA TRP A 12 48.08 -4.61 15.85
C TRP A 12 46.73 -3.90 16.07
N ARG A 13 46.51 -2.76 15.40
CA ARG A 13 45.23 -2.03 15.40
C ARG A 13 44.54 -2.14 14.04
N ALA A 14 43.57 -3.03 13.95
CA ALA A 14 42.37 -2.95 13.09
C ALA A 14 41.58 -4.28 13.21
N GLN A 15 40.26 -4.32 13.04
CA GLN A 15 39.45 -3.52 12.10
C GLN A 15 38.42 -2.59 12.77
N GLN A 16 38.20 -1.43 12.15
CA GLN A 16 36.90 -0.76 12.24
C GLN A 16 35.83 -1.75 11.76
N SER A 17 34.93 -2.15 12.65
CA SER A 17 33.69 -2.81 12.25
C SER A 17 32.67 -1.77 11.85
N VAL A 18 32.66 -1.36 10.58
CA VAL A 18 31.42 -0.96 9.94
C VAL A 18 30.57 -2.23 9.83
N THR A 19 29.51 -2.39 10.66
CA THR A 19 28.33 -3.25 10.39
C THR A 19 27.39 -3.39 11.62
N ALA A 20 26.56 -2.39 11.89
CA ALA A 20 25.26 -2.61 12.54
C ALA A 20 24.31 -1.53 12.02
N ALA A 21 23.27 -1.94 11.29
CA ALA A 21 22.27 -1.00 10.79
C ALA A 21 21.68 -0.20 11.95
N ARG A 22 21.73 1.12 11.89
CA ARG A 22 21.25 2.02 12.95
C ARG A 22 19.72 1.96 13.09
N PHE A 23 19.02 1.66 12.00
CA PHE A 23 17.56 1.59 11.97
C PHE A 23 17.12 0.22 11.47
N VAL A 24 16.31 -0.46 12.26
CA VAL A 24 15.76 -1.77 11.97
C VAL A 24 14.25 -1.64 11.82
N PHE A 25 13.68 -2.13 10.72
CA PHE A 25 12.25 -2.10 10.46
C PHE A 25 11.66 -3.49 10.49
N GLY A 26 10.48 -3.68 11.07
CA GLY A 26 9.85 -4.99 11.10
C GLY A 26 8.38 -4.96 11.52
N PRO A 27 7.76 -6.14 11.74
CA PRO A 27 6.40 -6.27 12.23
C PRO A 27 6.31 -5.97 13.74
N TYR A 28 5.10 -6.03 14.32
CA TYR A 28 4.94 -6.00 15.77
C TYR A 28 5.79 -7.10 16.45
N PRO A 29 6.67 -6.75 17.42
CA PRO A 29 7.58 -7.72 18.03
C PRO A 29 6.86 -8.53 19.12
N VAL A 30 6.78 -9.85 18.95
CA VAL A 30 6.30 -10.75 20.00
C VAL A 30 7.43 -11.13 20.97
N ASP A 31 7.15 -11.89 22.03
CA ASP A 31 8.11 -12.21 23.10
C ASP A 31 9.46 -12.76 22.59
N ALA A 32 9.41 -13.67 21.62
CA ALA A 32 10.60 -14.24 21.00
C ALA A 32 11.41 -13.21 20.19
N ASP A 33 10.75 -12.19 19.63
CA ASP A 33 11.40 -11.11 18.91
C ASP A 33 12.04 -10.09 19.83
N MET A 34 11.37 -9.75 20.94
CA MET A 34 11.88 -8.78 21.92
C MET A 34 13.27 -9.17 22.45
N SER A 35 13.44 -10.46 22.78
CA SER A 35 14.73 -10.99 23.25
C SER A 35 15.82 -10.93 22.15
N ARG A 36 15.45 -11.22 20.89
CA ARG A 36 16.37 -11.14 19.74
C ARG A 36 16.75 -9.70 19.44
N LEU A 37 15.80 -8.77 19.44
CA LEU A 37 16.04 -7.34 19.24
C LEU A 37 17.04 -6.82 20.28
N LYS A 38 16.86 -7.18 21.56
CA LYS A 38 17.84 -6.84 22.61
C LYS A 38 19.23 -7.39 22.32
N ALA A 39 19.33 -8.68 21.94
CA ALA A 39 20.59 -9.32 21.62
C ALA A 39 21.30 -8.67 20.41
N HIS A 40 20.54 -8.10 19.47
CA HIS A 40 21.05 -7.34 18.33
C HIS A 40 21.32 -5.85 18.63
N GLY A 41 21.31 -5.45 19.90
CA GLY A 41 21.68 -4.11 20.33
C GLY A 41 20.58 -3.06 20.18
N VAL A 42 19.32 -3.48 20.02
CA VAL A 42 18.19 -2.55 20.03
C VAL A 42 18.03 -1.95 21.44
N THR A 43 18.09 -0.63 21.50
CA THR A 43 17.95 0.18 22.72
C THR A 43 16.62 0.92 22.77
N THR A 44 16.05 1.22 21.60
CA THR A 44 14.80 1.96 21.46
C THR A 44 13.86 1.27 20.47
N ILE A 45 12.59 1.13 20.83
CA ILE A 45 11.48 0.75 19.96
C ILE A 45 10.63 1.98 19.69
N ILE A 46 10.33 2.22 18.42
CA ILE A 46 9.39 3.22 17.95
C ILE A 46 8.16 2.49 17.40
N SER A 47 7.07 2.61 18.15
CA SER A 47 5.79 1.96 17.88
C SER A 47 4.84 2.93 17.20
N LEU A 48 4.37 2.57 16.00
CA LEU A 48 3.42 3.38 15.23
C LEU A 48 1.96 2.97 15.48
N LEU A 49 1.72 2.16 16.51
CA LEU A 49 0.39 1.71 16.94
C LEU A 49 -0.46 2.89 17.43
N ASN A 50 -1.76 2.86 17.13
CA ASN A 50 -2.72 3.88 17.50
C ASN A 50 -3.56 3.43 18.71
N PRO A 51 -3.32 3.96 19.93
CA PRO A 51 -4.02 3.54 21.13
C PRO A 51 -5.52 3.90 21.14
N SER A 52 -5.98 4.76 20.23
CA SER A 52 -7.42 5.01 20.04
C SER A 52 -8.15 3.80 19.44
N LEU A 53 -7.44 2.81 18.89
CA LEU A 53 -8.00 1.56 18.41
C LEU A 53 -7.92 0.50 19.53
N PRO A 54 -9.04 -0.12 19.95
CA PRO A 54 -9.06 -1.02 21.11
C PRO A 54 -8.04 -2.15 21.05
N TYR A 55 -7.82 -2.74 19.88
CA TYR A 55 -6.87 -3.83 19.70
C TYR A 55 -5.40 -3.37 19.74
N GLU A 56 -5.08 -2.20 19.18
CA GLU A 56 -3.71 -1.67 19.18
C GLU A 56 -3.30 -1.14 20.56
N SER A 57 -4.25 -0.64 21.35
CA SER A 57 -3.99 -0.24 22.74
C SER A 57 -3.46 -1.41 23.58
N VAL A 58 -4.12 -2.57 23.51
CA VAL A 58 -3.71 -3.76 24.26
C VAL A 58 -2.31 -4.23 23.84
N LEU A 59 -2.01 -4.18 22.54
CA LEU A 59 -0.69 -4.54 22.02
C LEU A 59 0.38 -3.57 22.47
N LEU A 60 0.11 -2.26 22.44
CA LEU A 60 1.06 -1.26 22.89
C LEU A 60 1.38 -1.39 24.38
N ASP A 61 0.39 -1.72 25.22
CA ASP A 61 0.62 -1.96 26.65
C ASP A 61 1.48 -3.20 26.90
N GLN A 62 1.24 -4.28 26.15
CA GLN A 62 2.07 -5.49 26.20
C GLN A 62 3.52 -5.21 25.77
N GLU A 63 3.70 -4.49 24.67
CA GLU A 63 5.01 -4.08 24.16
C GLU A 63 5.80 -3.28 25.19
N LYS A 64 5.17 -2.27 25.82
CA LYS A 64 5.80 -1.46 26.88
C LYS A 64 6.25 -2.32 28.05
N ALA A 65 5.38 -3.21 28.54
CA ALA A 65 5.70 -4.08 29.67
C ALA A 65 6.89 -5.02 29.36
N ARG A 66 6.94 -5.59 28.16
CA ARG A 66 8.04 -6.46 27.72
C ARG A 66 9.35 -5.68 27.53
N ALA A 67 9.27 -4.51 26.93
CA ALA A 67 10.43 -3.66 26.68
C ALA A 67 11.06 -3.18 27.99
N GLU A 68 10.23 -2.83 28.99
CA GLU A 68 10.67 -2.45 30.33
C GLU A 68 11.51 -3.54 30.99
N GLN A 69 11.07 -4.80 30.92
CA GLN A 69 11.81 -5.95 31.45
C GLN A 69 13.20 -6.15 30.80
N LEU A 70 13.35 -5.69 29.55
CA LEU A 70 14.60 -5.81 28.78
C LEU A 70 15.43 -4.52 28.79
N GLY A 71 14.98 -3.47 29.49
CA GLY A 71 15.61 -2.15 29.46
C GLY A 71 15.68 -1.58 28.04
N ILE A 72 14.61 -1.75 27.26
CA ILE A 72 14.42 -1.13 25.94
C ILE A 72 13.42 0.01 26.11
N ARG A 73 13.76 1.20 25.61
CA ARG A 73 12.86 2.36 25.65
C ARG A 73 11.79 2.23 24.57
N VAL A 74 10.52 2.44 24.90
CA VAL A 74 9.42 2.50 23.90
C VAL A 74 8.96 3.94 23.72
N LEU A 75 8.92 4.39 22.48
CA LEU A 75 8.30 5.64 22.05
C LEU A 75 7.11 5.31 21.15
N ASN A 76 5.97 5.96 21.36
CA ASN A 76 4.78 5.72 20.57
C ASN A 76 4.38 6.98 19.79
N PHE A 77 4.25 6.84 18.48
CA PHE A 77 3.80 7.88 17.55
C PHE A 77 2.60 7.35 16.78
N PRO A 78 1.38 7.52 17.31
CA PRO A 78 0.17 6.94 16.74
C PRO A 78 -0.04 7.30 15.27
N MET A 79 -0.20 6.30 14.41
CA MET A 79 -0.54 6.52 13.01
C MET A 79 -1.82 5.75 12.67
N GLY A 80 -2.88 6.48 12.33
CA GLY A 80 -4.15 5.90 11.90
C GLY A 80 -4.05 5.31 10.50
N SER A 81 -4.19 3.98 10.40
CA SER A 81 -4.33 3.30 9.11
C SER A 81 -5.21 2.06 9.26
N ILE A 82 -6.26 1.97 8.45
CA ILE A 82 -7.13 0.78 8.37
C ILE A 82 -7.04 0.29 6.93
N LEU A 83 -6.64 -0.97 6.73
CA LEU A 83 -6.57 -1.61 5.40
C LEU A 83 -5.80 -0.78 4.35
N GLY A 84 -4.72 -0.11 4.75
CA GLY A 84 -3.88 0.70 3.85
C GLY A 84 -4.36 2.14 3.63
N GLN A 85 -5.61 2.47 3.99
CA GLN A 85 -6.08 3.86 3.94
C GLN A 85 -5.56 4.66 5.14
N ARG A 86 -4.93 5.80 4.85
CA ARG A 86 -4.42 6.75 5.86
C ARG A 86 -5.60 7.52 6.45
N PHE A 87 -5.70 7.60 7.78
CA PHE A 87 -6.72 8.40 8.44
C PHE A 87 -6.13 9.23 9.58
N GLY A 88 -6.62 10.47 9.71
CA GLY A 88 -6.23 11.42 10.74
C GLY A 88 -5.30 12.52 10.23
N ALA A 89 -5.51 13.75 10.71
CA ALA A 89 -4.72 14.95 10.36
C ALA A 89 -3.25 14.87 10.81
N ASP A 90 -2.93 13.85 11.61
CA ASP A 90 -1.69 13.74 12.36
C ASP A 90 -0.69 12.76 11.73
N TYR A 91 -1.06 12.06 10.65
CA TYR A 91 -0.25 10.98 10.06
C TYR A 91 1.15 11.45 9.64
N GLU A 92 1.24 12.50 8.83
CA GLU A 92 2.53 13.04 8.37
C GLU A 92 3.33 13.65 9.51
N ARG A 93 2.64 14.34 10.44
CA ARG A 93 3.27 14.92 11.63
C ARG A 93 3.90 13.84 12.51
N ASN A 94 3.18 12.75 12.77
CA ASN A 94 3.65 11.68 13.63
C ASN A 94 4.69 10.80 12.93
N SER A 95 4.62 10.63 11.60
CA SER A 95 5.67 10.00 10.80
C SER A 95 6.99 10.76 10.91
N ARG A 96 6.94 12.09 10.73
CA ARG A 96 8.07 12.99 10.92
C ARG A 96 8.62 12.94 12.35
N ALA A 97 7.74 13.07 13.35
CA ALA A 97 8.16 13.05 14.75
C ALA A 97 8.80 11.71 15.15
N ALA A 98 8.31 10.59 14.61
CA ALA A 98 8.90 9.27 14.78
C ALA A 98 10.31 9.20 14.18
N ALA A 99 10.50 9.74 12.96
CA ALA A 99 11.82 9.79 12.32
C ALA A 99 12.80 10.68 13.10
N GLU A 100 12.39 11.88 13.53
CA GLU A 100 13.21 12.78 14.33
C GLU A 100 13.61 12.14 15.67
N ALA A 101 12.68 11.45 16.33
CA ALA A 101 12.97 10.69 17.54
C ALA A 101 13.93 9.51 17.30
N ALA A 102 13.84 8.85 16.15
CA ALA A 102 14.78 7.79 15.77
C ALA A 102 16.21 8.34 15.59
N ILE A 103 16.34 9.49 14.93
CA ILE A 103 17.63 10.17 14.73
C ILE A 103 18.25 10.58 16.07
N ALA A 104 17.43 11.07 17.00
CA ALA A 104 17.87 11.51 18.33
C ALA A 104 18.15 10.37 19.32
N ALA A 105 17.72 9.14 19.02
CA ALA A 105 17.92 8.01 19.90
C ALA A 105 19.35 7.45 19.83
N ASP A 106 19.87 7.06 21.00
CA ASP A 106 21.15 6.39 21.14
C ASP A 106 21.03 4.89 20.82
N GLY A 107 21.97 4.34 20.07
CA GLY A 107 22.02 2.92 19.72
C GLY A 107 21.13 2.54 18.52
N THR A 108 20.80 1.25 18.41
CA THR A 108 19.98 0.72 17.32
C THR A 108 18.49 0.93 17.63
N VAL A 109 17.76 1.50 16.67
CA VAL A 109 16.33 1.78 16.79
C VAL A 109 15.53 0.76 16.00
N TYR A 110 14.56 0.11 16.65
CA TYR A 110 13.58 -0.74 15.99
C TYR A 110 12.29 0.03 15.73
N ILE A 111 11.87 0.16 14.47
CA ILE A 111 10.69 0.90 14.07
C ILE A 111 9.69 -0.09 13.47
N HIS A 112 8.47 -0.13 14.01
CA HIS A 112 7.44 -1.02 13.50
C HIS A 112 6.05 -0.38 13.52
N CYS A 113 5.17 -1.00 12.75
CA CYS A 113 3.74 -0.87 12.95
C CYS A 113 3.15 -2.27 13.14
N TYR A 114 1.83 -2.45 13.00
CA TYR A 114 1.24 -3.79 13.13
C TYR A 114 1.90 -4.81 12.17
N LEU A 115 1.94 -4.52 10.86
CA LEU A 115 2.55 -5.38 9.84
C LEU A 115 3.95 -4.96 9.36
N GLY A 116 4.42 -3.77 9.72
CA GLY A 116 5.71 -3.23 9.26
C GLY A 116 5.77 -2.73 7.81
N LEU A 117 4.66 -2.70 7.08
CA LEU A 117 4.67 -2.52 5.61
C LEU A 117 4.38 -1.08 5.13
N HIS A 118 3.35 -0.42 5.67
CA HIS A 118 2.88 0.88 5.15
C HIS A 118 3.27 2.06 6.05
N ARG A 119 2.90 2.02 7.34
CA ARG A 119 3.23 3.10 8.31
C ARG A 119 4.75 3.25 8.50
N ALA A 120 5.44 2.13 8.66
CA ALA A 120 6.90 2.07 8.80
C ALA A 120 7.65 2.54 7.55
N ARG A 121 7.08 2.36 6.35
CA ARG A 121 7.66 2.89 5.10
C ARG A 121 7.71 4.40 5.10
N SER A 122 6.62 5.08 5.51
CA SER A 122 6.60 6.55 5.58
C SER A 122 7.71 7.11 6.49
N VAL A 123 8.00 6.45 7.61
CA VAL A 123 9.10 6.85 8.51
C VAL A 123 10.46 6.60 7.86
N ARG A 124 10.61 5.48 7.16
CA ARG A 124 11.83 5.14 6.40
C ARG A 124 12.13 6.17 5.33
N ASP A 125 11.14 6.52 4.51
CA ASP A 125 11.27 7.51 3.44
C ASP A 125 11.73 8.86 4.02
N TYR A 126 11.16 9.27 5.16
CA TYR A 126 11.56 10.50 5.84
C TYR A 126 13.02 10.44 6.33
N LEU A 127 13.44 9.33 6.94
CA LEU A 127 14.82 9.11 7.36
C LEU A 127 15.79 9.16 6.19
N GLU A 128 15.51 8.47 5.09
CA GLU A 128 16.36 8.44 3.90
C GLU A 128 16.51 9.83 3.26
N GLN A 129 15.46 10.64 3.30
CA GLN A 129 15.49 12.01 2.77
C GLN A 129 16.23 13.01 3.66
N HIS A 130 16.22 12.82 4.99
CA HIS A 130 16.65 13.86 5.95
C HIS A 130 17.85 13.48 6.83
N ALA A 131 18.17 12.19 6.97
CA ALA A 131 19.25 11.70 7.83
C ALA A 131 20.54 11.30 7.07
N GLY A 132 20.58 11.46 5.74
CA GLY A 132 21.75 11.11 4.92
C GLY A 132 21.81 9.62 4.58
N GLN A 133 23.00 9.02 4.51
CA GLN A 133 23.14 7.57 4.29
C GLN A 133 22.63 6.81 5.53
N VAL A 134 21.41 6.29 5.43
CA VAL A 134 20.75 5.55 6.50
C VAL A 134 21.01 4.06 6.32
N ASP A 135 21.85 3.46 7.17
CA ASP A 135 21.95 2.00 7.22
C ASP A 135 20.64 1.43 7.81
N THR A 136 19.72 1.05 6.94
CA THR A 136 18.48 0.38 7.30
C THR A 136 18.60 -1.14 7.16
N ARG A 137 17.92 -1.90 8.03
CA ARG A 137 17.79 -3.35 7.93
C ARG A 137 16.34 -3.77 8.15
N GLN A 138 15.88 -4.79 7.44
CA GLN A 138 14.60 -5.43 7.70
C GLN A 138 14.76 -6.56 8.74
N PHE A 139 13.82 -6.65 9.67
CA PHE A 139 13.67 -7.73 10.64
C PHE A 139 12.38 -8.49 10.35
N ASP A 140 12.50 -9.79 10.11
CA ASP A 140 11.41 -10.62 9.60
C ASP A 140 10.49 -11.16 10.71
N GLY A 141 10.75 -10.83 11.97
CA GLY A 141 10.02 -11.38 13.11
C GLY A 141 10.35 -12.84 13.41
N SER A 142 9.64 -13.40 14.39
CA SER A 142 9.72 -14.79 14.84
C SER A 142 8.45 -15.56 14.48
N ILE A 143 7.35 -14.83 14.27
CA ILE A 143 6.15 -15.34 13.63
C ILE A 143 6.42 -15.34 12.14
N GLY A 144 6.66 -16.53 11.58
CA GLY A 144 6.76 -16.72 10.14
C GLY A 144 5.44 -16.32 9.49
N HIS A 145 5.38 -15.14 8.87
CA HIS A 145 4.45 -14.93 7.79
C HIS A 145 4.98 -15.76 6.63
N ASN A 146 4.44 -16.96 6.42
CA ASN A 146 4.73 -17.77 5.23
C ASN A 146 4.16 -17.05 4.00
N ARG A 147 4.74 -15.91 3.64
CA ARG A 147 4.50 -15.23 2.39
C ARG A 147 5.32 -15.95 1.35
N THR A 148 4.60 -16.51 0.38
CA THR A 148 5.23 -17.06 -0.81
C THR A 148 6.00 -15.93 -1.54
N PRO A 149 7.06 -16.26 -2.31
CA PRO A 149 7.74 -15.27 -3.15
C PRO A 149 6.78 -14.44 -4.01
N ARG A 150 5.69 -15.06 -4.46
CA ARG A 150 4.63 -14.40 -5.21
C ARG A 150 3.90 -13.33 -4.40
N GLN A 151 3.48 -13.64 -3.18
CA GLN A 151 2.81 -12.67 -2.31
C GLN A 151 3.72 -11.46 -2.02
N LEU A 152 5.00 -11.70 -1.78
CA LEU A 152 5.98 -10.63 -1.57
C LEU A 152 6.16 -9.76 -2.82
N ALA A 153 6.22 -10.37 -4.01
CA ALA A 153 6.32 -9.64 -5.27
C ALA A 153 5.07 -8.76 -5.51
N ASN A 154 3.88 -9.30 -5.28
CA ASN A 154 2.61 -8.56 -5.42
C ASN A 154 2.53 -7.37 -4.47
N GLU A 155 2.96 -7.54 -3.21
CA GLU A 155 2.96 -6.46 -2.22
C GLU A 155 3.99 -5.36 -2.53
N ARG A 156 5.18 -5.74 -3.01
CA ARG A 156 6.18 -4.76 -3.47
C ARG A 156 5.66 -3.99 -4.68
N ALA A 157 5.10 -4.70 -5.67
CA ALA A 157 4.52 -4.09 -6.85
C ALA A 157 3.37 -3.12 -6.51
N GLN A 158 2.48 -3.51 -5.60
CA GLN A 158 1.41 -2.63 -5.13
C GLN A 158 1.97 -1.35 -4.50
N GLY A 159 3.02 -1.48 -3.69
CA GLY A 159 3.71 -0.35 -3.08
C GLY A 159 4.33 0.61 -4.11
N LEU A 160 4.92 0.06 -5.17
CA LEU A 160 5.51 0.85 -6.27
C LEU A 160 4.43 1.52 -7.12
N PHE A 161 3.31 0.84 -7.37
CA PHE A 161 2.13 1.41 -8.05
C PHE A 161 1.56 2.63 -7.31
N GLU A 162 1.45 2.56 -5.97
CA GLU A 162 1.00 3.69 -5.13
C GLU A 162 1.96 4.89 -5.15
N GLN A 163 3.22 4.67 -5.54
CA GLN A 163 4.26 5.69 -5.70
C GLN A 163 4.40 6.18 -7.15
N ASP A 164 3.50 5.74 -8.03
CA ASP A 164 3.55 5.96 -9.48
C ASP A 164 4.82 5.40 -10.18
N ASP A 165 5.60 4.52 -9.51
CA ASP A 165 6.69 3.76 -10.13
C ASP A 165 6.14 2.51 -10.84
N TYR A 166 5.52 2.75 -11.99
CA TYR A 166 4.90 1.71 -12.80
C TYR A 166 5.92 0.72 -13.38
N GLU A 167 7.12 1.17 -13.76
CA GLU A 167 8.16 0.29 -14.31
C GLU A 167 8.75 -0.61 -13.22
N GLY A 168 8.98 -0.08 -12.01
CA GLY A 168 9.34 -0.88 -10.84
C GLY A 168 8.28 -1.93 -10.52
N ALA A 169 7.01 -1.52 -10.48
CA ALA A 169 5.90 -2.43 -10.19
C ALA A 169 5.81 -3.57 -11.21
N LEU A 170 5.91 -3.27 -12.51
CA LEU A 170 5.88 -4.29 -13.58
C LEU A 170 7.06 -5.26 -13.49
N ARG A 171 8.26 -4.78 -13.14
CA ARG A 171 9.42 -5.66 -12.92
C ARG A 171 9.20 -6.63 -11.76
N GLU A 172 8.63 -6.17 -10.66
CA GLU A 172 8.29 -7.04 -9.51
C GLU A 172 7.25 -8.09 -9.90
N LEU A 173 6.16 -7.71 -10.57
CA LEU A 173 5.12 -8.64 -11.01
C LEU A 173 5.65 -9.67 -12.02
N GLY A 174 6.58 -9.27 -12.88
CA GLY A 174 7.22 -10.16 -13.84
C GLY A 174 8.22 -11.15 -13.23
N SER A 175 8.73 -10.88 -12.02
CA SER A 175 9.80 -11.66 -11.38
C SER A 175 9.37 -13.06 -10.92
N VAL A 176 8.07 -13.32 -10.78
CA VAL A 176 7.52 -14.60 -10.35
C VAL A 176 6.49 -15.09 -11.35
N GLN A 177 6.76 -16.23 -11.98
CA GLN A 177 5.88 -16.85 -12.98
C GLN A 177 5.40 -18.25 -12.54
N PRO A 178 4.18 -18.66 -12.94
CA PRO A 178 3.18 -17.85 -13.64
C PRO A 178 2.58 -16.78 -12.71
N MET A 179 2.20 -15.64 -13.30
CA MET A 179 1.42 -14.59 -12.63
C MET A 179 0.12 -15.15 -12.05
N ASP A 180 -0.28 -14.65 -10.88
CA ASP A 180 -1.58 -14.95 -10.29
C ASP A 180 -2.61 -13.85 -10.60
N TYR A 181 -3.82 -14.02 -10.07
CA TYR A 181 -4.92 -13.09 -10.25
C TYR A 181 -4.55 -11.66 -9.85
N ALA A 182 -3.95 -11.49 -8.66
CA ALA A 182 -3.57 -10.17 -8.17
C ALA A 182 -2.53 -9.50 -9.07
N ALA A 183 -1.55 -10.26 -9.56
CA ALA A 183 -0.56 -9.74 -10.49
C ALA A 183 -1.16 -9.30 -11.83
N TYR A 184 -2.09 -10.08 -12.41
CA TYR A 184 -2.78 -9.70 -13.65
C TYR A 184 -3.64 -8.44 -13.48
N VAL A 185 -4.40 -8.36 -12.39
CA VAL A 185 -5.23 -7.19 -12.06
C VAL A 185 -4.38 -5.93 -11.90
N LEU A 186 -3.31 -5.99 -11.10
CA LEU A 186 -2.45 -4.83 -10.87
C LEU A 186 -1.72 -4.40 -12.15
N THR A 187 -1.26 -5.34 -12.97
CA THR A 187 -0.69 -5.04 -14.29
C THR A 187 -1.72 -4.34 -15.17
N GLY A 188 -2.98 -4.81 -15.20
CA GLY A 188 -4.06 -4.17 -15.94
C GLY A 188 -4.30 -2.72 -15.51
N TRP A 189 -4.32 -2.44 -14.21
CA TRP A 189 -4.47 -1.09 -13.66
C TRP A 189 -3.30 -0.18 -14.00
N ILE A 190 -2.07 -0.69 -13.92
CA ILE A 190 -0.86 0.02 -14.34
C ILE A 190 -0.97 0.44 -15.82
N GLN A 191 -1.38 -0.49 -16.69
CA GLN A 191 -1.51 -0.21 -18.12
C GLN A 191 -2.62 0.81 -18.41
N LEU A 192 -3.74 0.78 -17.67
CA LEU A 192 -4.77 1.82 -17.74
C LEU A 192 -4.24 3.20 -17.34
N ARG A 193 -3.42 3.29 -16.28
CA ARG A 193 -2.80 4.56 -15.86
C ARG A 193 -1.87 5.12 -16.94
N ARG A 194 -1.14 4.24 -17.63
CA ARG A 194 -0.27 4.58 -18.77
C ARG A 194 -1.03 4.87 -20.07
N ASN A 195 -2.36 4.73 -20.07
CA ASN A 195 -3.21 4.83 -21.26
C ASN A 195 -2.94 3.74 -22.33
N ASP A 196 -2.26 2.66 -21.94
CA ASP A 196 -1.98 1.49 -22.76
C ASP A 196 -3.20 0.53 -22.76
N ASN A 197 -4.34 1.03 -23.25
CA ASN A 197 -5.65 0.40 -23.06
C ASN A 197 -5.77 -1.02 -23.68
N MET A 198 -5.04 -1.30 -24.76
CA MET A 198 -4.98 -2.66 -25.33
C MET A 198 -4.28 -3.65 -24.40
N LEU A 199 -3.15 -3.27 -23.82
CA LEU A 199 -2.43 -4.11 -22.86
C LEU A 199 -3.29 -4.29 -21.60
N ALA A 200 -3.92 -3.23 -21.10
CA ALA A 200 -4.83 -3.33 -19.96
C ALA A 200 -5.95 -4.35 -20.19
N ARG A 201 -6.64 -4.25 -21.33
CA ARG A 201 -7.68 -5.21 -21.74
C ARG A 201 -7.17 -6.65 -21.68
N ASP A 202 -5.98 -6.90 -22.22
CA ASP A 202 -5.43 -8.25 -22.31
C ASP A 202 -5.08 -8.82 -20.92
N GLN A 203 -4.53 -7.99 -20.01
CA GLN A 203 -4.23 -8.40 -18.64
C GLN A 203 -5.50 -8.67 -17.83
N PHE A 204 -6.51 -7.79 -17.92
CA PHE A 204 -7.79 -8.04 -17.25
C PHE A 204 -8.49 -9.27 -17.82
N ARG A 205 -8.39 -9.52 -19.14
CA ARG A 205 -8.94 -10.74 -19.75
C ARG A 205 -8.31 -12.00 -19.15
N GLN A 206 -7.01 -12.02 -18.90
CA GLN A 206 -6.36 -13.13 -18.18
C GLN A 206 -6.96 -13.30 -16.78
N ALA A 207 -7.07 -12.22 -16.00
CA ALA A 207 -7.65 -12.25 -14.66
C ALA A 207 -9.10 -12.75 -14.64
N THR A 208 -9.93 -12.33 -15.62
CA THR A 208 -11.33 -12.75 -15.71
C THR A 208 -11.52 -14.24 -16.04
N GLY A 209 -10.48 -14.90 -16.57
CA GLY A 209 -10.48 -16.34 -16.82
C GLY A 209 -10.02 -17.20 -15.64
N MET A 210 -9.63 -16.61 -14.51
CA MET A 210 -9.10 -17.32 -13.35
C MET A 210 -10.21 -17.78 -12.39
N ALA A 211 -9.92 -18.83 -11.60
CA ALA A 211 -10.88 -19.43 -10.68
C ALA A 211 -11.32 -18.50 -9.53
N ASP A 212 -10.46 -17.57 -9.14
CA ASP A 212 -10.65 -16.59 -8.07
C ASP A 212 -11.06 -15.20 -8.58
N VAL A 213 -11.69 -15.15 -9.76
CA VAL A 213 -12.18 -13.92 -10.39
C VAL A 213 -13.10 -13.11 -9.46
N LYS A 214 -12.90 -11.79 -9.44
CA LYS A 214 -13.70 -10.82 -8.67
C LYS A 214 -14.24 -9.72 -9.57
N ALA A 215 -15.16 -8.91 -9.04
CA ALA A 215 -15.75 -7.78 -9.74
C ALA A 215 -14.69 -6.81 -10.29
N ASP A 216 -13.62 -6.54 -9.52
CA ASP A 216 -12.56 -5.59 -9.89
C ASP A 216 -11.91 -5.87 -11.25
N SER A 217 -11.60 -7.13 -11.56
CA SER A 217 -11.05 -7.51 -12.88
C SER A 217 -12.03 -7.27 -14.03
N TRP A 218 -13.33 -7.45 -13.79
CA TRP A 218 -14.37 -7.18 -14.79
C TRP A 218 -14.57 -5.67 -14.97
N ASN A 219 -14.47 -4.87 -13.90
CA ASN A 219 -14.47 -3.42 -13.98
C ASN A 219 -13.30 -2.90 -14.79
N GLY A 220 -12.09 -3.35 -14.46
CA GLY A 220 -10.88 -2.98 -15.19
C GLY A 220 -11.00 -3.31 -16.68
N LEU A 221 -11.52 -4.49 -17.01
CA LEU A 221 -11.81 -4.87 -18.39
C LEU A 221 -12.84 -3.91 -19.04
N GLY A 222 -13.92 -3.58 -18.34
CA GLY A 222 -14.94 -2.64 -18.80
C GLY A 222 -14.38 -1.26 -19.11
N PHE A 223 -13.55 -0.70 -18.22
CA PHE A 223 -12.90 0.59 -18.44
C PHE A 223 -11.91 0.55 -19.61
N ALA A 224 -11.13 -0.52 -19.74
CA ALA A 224 -10.21 -0.68 -20.87
C ALA A 224 -10.97 -0.72 -22.20
N LEU A 225 -12.06 -1.48 -22.28
CA LEU A 225 -12.90 -1.58 -23.47
C LEU A 225 -13.62 -0.25 -23.78
N LEU A 226 -14.13 0.44 -22.76
CA LEU A 226 -14.77 1.73 -22.91
C LEU A 226 -13.81 2.79 -23.50
N ARG A 227 -12.54 2.78 -23.07
CA ARG A 227 -11.50 3.66 -23.62
C ARG A 227 -11.08 3.28 -25.04
N LEU A 228 -11.24 2.00 -25.42
CA LEU A 228 -11.04 1.50 -26.77
C LEU A 228 -12.26 1.71 -27.69
N ASP A 229 -13.33 2.34 -27.19
CA ASP A 229 -14.61 2.53 -27.89
C ASP A 229 -15.35 1.22 -28.25
N ASP A 230 -14.96 0.10 -27.62
CA ASP A 230 -15.72 -1.16 -27.68
C ASP A 230 -16.85 -1.12 -26.65
N LEU A 231 -17.92 -0.41 -27.01
CA LEU A 231 -19.04 -0.16 -26.10
C LEU A 231 -19.81 -1.44 -25.74
N ASP A 232 -19.94 -2.39 -26.67
CA ASP A 232 -20.63 -3.65 -26.41
C ASP A 232 -19.81 -4.54 -25.47
N GLY A 233 -18.49 -4.62 -25.69
CA GLY A 233 -17.57 -5.29 -24.79
C GLY A 233 -17.56 -4.67 -23.40
N ALA A 234 -17.51 -3.33 -23.32
CA ALA A 234 -17.57 -2.60 -22.05
C ALA A 234 -18.85 -2.90 -21.26
N GLY A 235 -20.00 -2.83 -21.92
CA GLY A 235 -21.29 -3.12 -21.29
C GLY A 235 -21.40 -4.55 -20.78
N SER A 236 -20.86 -5.52 -21.54
CA SER A 236 -20.79 -6.92 -21.10
C SER A 236 -19.91 -7.08 -19.85
N ALA A 237 -18.72 -6.46 -19.86
CA ALA A 237 -17.77 -6.55 -18.75
C ALA A 237 -18.31 -5.89 -17.46
N PHE A 238 -18.83 -4.67 -17.53
CA PHE A 238 -19.48 -4.03 -16.36
C PHE A 238 -20.70 -4.83 -15.89
N GLY A 239 -21.47 -5.42 -16.82
CA GLY A 239 -22.57 -6.32 -16.47
C GLY A 239 -22.11 -7.56 -15.68
N GLN A 240 -20.94 -8.13 -15.99
CA GLN A 240 -20.36 -9.22 -15.18
C GLN A 240 -19.88 -8.72 -13.81
N ALA A 241 -19.25 -7.56 -13.75
CA ALA A 241 -18.86 -6.97 -12.47
C ALA A 241 -20.05 -6.75 -11.55
N LEU A 242 -21.15 -6.18 -12.05
CA LEU A 242 -22.39 -5.93 -11.31
C LEU A 242 -23.12 -7.22 -10.89
N LYS A 243 -22.95 -8.33 -11.61
CA LYS A 243 -23.44 -9.64 -11.15
C LYS A 243 -22.68 -10.14 -9.91
N LEU A 244 -21.37 -9.88 -9.85
CA LEU A 244 -20.52 -10.27 -8.72
C LEU A 244 -20.65 -9.31 -7.54
N ALA A 245 -20.80 -8.01 -7.82
CA ALA A 245 -20.94 -6.95 -6.83
C ALA A 245 -22.03 -5.96 -7.28
N PRO A 246 -23.31 -6.19 -6.93
CA PRO A 246 -24.43 -5.36 -7.39
C PRO A 246 -24.43 -3.91 -6.92
N GLN A 247 -23.61 -3.57 -5.93
CA GLN A 247 -23.46 -2.21 -5.37
C GLN A 247 -22.09 -1.60 -5.68
N ASP A 248 -21.41 -2.11 -6.70
CA ASP A 248 -20.13 -1.57 -7.15
C ASP A 248 -20.36 -0.26 -7.91
N ASN A 249 -20.10 0.86 -7.22
CA ASN A 249 -20.33 2.20 -7.77
C ASN A 249 -19.49 2.48 -9.03
N ASP A 250 -18.26 1.97 -9.10
CA ASP A 250 -17.38 2.17 -10.25
C ASP A 250 -17.92 1.41 -11.47
N ALA A 251 -18.40 0.17 -11.25
CA ALA A 251 -19.06 -0.63 -12.28
C ALA A 251 -20.35 0.03 -12.79
N MET A 252 -21.18 0.55 -11.87
CA MET A 252 -22.43 1.25 -12.21
C MET A 252 -22.14 2.52 -13.01
N GLN A 253 -21.12 3.29 -12.63
CA GLN A 253 -20.72 4.51 -13.33
C GLN A 253 -20.18 4.20 -14.73
N GLY A 254 -19.31 3.20 -14.84
CA GLY A 254 -18.79 2.73 -16.13
C GLY A 254 -19.90 2.22 -17.05
N MET A 255 -20.87 1.47 -16.52
CA MET A 255 -22.05 1.03 -17.25
C MET A 255 -22.92 2.20 -17.71
N ALA A 256 -23.18 3.18 -16.84
CA ALA A 256 -23.94 4.38 -17.20
C ALA A 256 -23.27 5.18 -18.31
N GLN A 257 -21.94 5.37 -18.24
CA GLN A 257 -21.17 6.04 -19.29
C GLN A 257 -21.21 5.25 -20.61
N THR A 258 -21.15 3.93 -20.54
CA THR A 258 -21.27 3.04 -21.71
C THR A 258 -22.64 3.19 -22.34
N LEU A 259 -23.72 3.11 -21.56
CA LEU A 259 -25.11 3.24 -22.02
C LEU A 259 -25.38 4.62 -22.62
N TYR A 260 -24.81 5.67 -22.04
CA TYR A 260 -24.88 7.03 -22.60
C TYR A 260 -24.27 7.08 -24.01
N ARG A 261 -23.05 6.54 -24.19
CA ARG A 261 -22.36 6.49 -25.49
C ARG A 261 -23.05 5.56 -26.50
N GLN A 262 -23.75 4.53 -26.03
CA GLN A 262 -24.60 3.67 -26.86
C GLN A 262 -25.95 4.32 -27.24
N ASN A 263 -26.17 5.59 -26.89
CA ASN A 263 -27.43 6.30 -27.11
C ASN A 263 -28.65 5.62 -26.42
N LYS A 264 -28.44 5.10 -25.20
CA LYS A 264 -29.48 4.52 -24.32
C LYS A 264 -29.70 5.39 -23.07
N PRO A 265 -30.11 6.66 -23.22
CA PRO A 265 -30.10 7.65 -22.14
C PRO A 265 -31.03 7.31 -20.97
N ALA A 266 -32.15 6.64 -21.21
CA ALA A 266 -33.09 6.25 -20.15
C ALA A 266 -32.47 5.22 -19.18
N GLN A 267 -31.73 4.25 -19.71
CA GLN A 267 -31.06 3.23 -18.89
C GLN A 267 -29.87 3.83 -18.14
N ALA A 268 -29.10 4.71 -18.79
CA ALA A 268 -28.01 5.44 -18.15
C ALA A 268 -28.50 6.30 -16.99
N ARG A 269 -29.62 7.02 -17.18
CA ARG A 269 -30.23 7.87 -16.15
C ARG A 269 -30.60 7.08 -14.89
N ALA A 270 -31.23 5.91 -15.03
CA ALA A 270 -31.63 5.09 -13.89
C ALA A 270 -30.44 4.69 -13.00
N LEU A 271 -29.30 4.33 -13.59
CA LEU A 271 -28.07 4.03 -12.83
C LEU A 271 -27.48 5.28 -12.18
N LEU A 272 -27.45 6.40 -12.90
CA LEU A 272 -26.91 7.66 -12.37
C LEU A 272 -27.76 8.22 -11.23
N GLU A 273 -29.08 8.06 -11.27
CA GLU A 273 -29.97 8.45 -10.17
C GLU A 273 -29.72 7.62 -8.92
N GLN A 274 -29.45 6.32 -9.06
CA GLN A 274 -29.04 5.47 -7.93
C GLN A 274 -27.69 5.91 -7.36
N LEU A 275 -26.70 6.19 -8.21
CA LEU A 275 -25.39 6.68 -7.79
C LEU A 275 -25.48 8.05 -7.11
N HIS A 276 -26.30 8.95 -7.64
CA HIS A 276 -26.54 10.27 -7.07
C HIS A 276 -27.26 10.18 -5.72
N ALA A 277 -28.22 9.27 -5.56
CA ALA A 277 -28.87 9.05 -4.26
C ALA A 277 -27.88 8.55 -3.18
N ALA A 278 -26.89 7.74 -3.57
CA ALA A 278 -25.86 7.26 -2.66
C ALA A 278 -24.78 8.31 -2.35
N ASN A 279 -24.40 9.13 -3.33
CA ASN A 279 -23.47 10.24 -3.15
C ASN A 279 -23.88 11.44 -4.04
N PRO A 280 -24.67 12.37 -3.50
CA PRO A 280 -25.16 13.53 -4.25
C PRO A 280 -24.07 14.48 -4.74
N ASP A 281 -22.89 14.46 -4.09
CA ASP A 281 -21.78 15.37 -4.37
C ASP A 281 -20.78 14.80 -5.38
N ASN A 282 -21.04 13.63 -5.98
CA ASN A 282 -20.16 13.06 -7.00
C ASN A 282 -20.18 13.91 -8.30
N PRO A 283 -19.07 14.60 -8.66
CA PRO A 283 -19.05 15.53 -9.78
C PRO A 283 -19.22 14.82 -11.13
N GLU A 284 -18.74 13.59 -11.28
CA GLU A 284 -18.80 12.84 -12.54
C GLU A 284 -20.22 12.37 -12.84
N VAL A 285 -20.92 11.88 -11.82
CA VAL A 285 -22.34 11.51 -11.89
C VAL A 285 -23.19 12.73 -12.22
N ASN A 286 -22.94 13.85 -11.53
CA ASN A 286 -23.67 15.10 -11.76
C ASN A 286 -23.45 15.63 -13.19
N GLN A 287 -22.22 15.60 -13.69
CA GLN A 287 -21.92 16.00 -15.07
C GLN A 287 -22.64 15.11 -16.11
N LEU A 288 -22.68 13.80 -15.91
CA LEU A 288 -23.39 12.88 -16.81
C LEU A 288 -24.91 13.10 -16.78
N LEU A 289 -25.49 13.34 -15.60
CA LEU A 289 -26.91 13.69 -15.47
C LEU A 289 -27.24 14.99 -16.19
N GLU A 290 -26.40 16.03 -16.08
CA GLU A 290 -26.60 17.29 -16.80
C GLU A 290 -26.52 17.12 -18.32
N ARG A 291 -25.54 16.35 -18.82
CA ARG A 291 -25.45 16.02 -20.26
C ARG A 291 -26.71 15.29 -20.76
N LEU A 292 -27.26 14.38 -19.96
CA LEU A 292 -28.50 13.67 -20.28
C LEU A 292 -29.72 14.59 -20.30
N LYS A 293 -29.78 15.62 -19.45
CA LYS A 293 -30.84 16.64 -19.48
C LYS A 293 -30.75 17.48 -20.75
N GLN A 294 -29.56 18.01 -21.05
CA GLN A 294 -29.32 18.82 -22.25
C GLN A 294 -29.64 18.07 -23.55
N GLN A 295 -29.30 16.77 -23.63
CA GLN A 295 -29.64 15.95 -24.79
C GLN A 295 -31.16 15.75 -24.94
N ALA A 296 -31.89 15.60 -23.83
CA ALA A 296 -33.34 15.49 -23.86
C ALA A 296 -34.01 16.79 -24.31
N ASP A 297 -33.54 17.93 -23.79
CA ASP A 297 -34.05 19.26 -24.14
C ASP A 297 -33.79 19.62 -25.62
N ALA A 298 -32.67 19.15 -26.19
CA ALA A 298 -32.33 19.36 -27.60
C ALA A 298 -33.11 18.43 -28.56
N SER A 299 -33.81 17.42 -28.04
CA SER A 299 -34.59 16.46 -28.83
C SER A 299 -36.08 16.82 -28.91
N LEU A 300 -36.49 17.93 -28.26
CA LEU A 300 -37.85 18.50 -28.23
C LEU A 300 -37.95 19.69 -29.21
#